data_AF-A0ABD5YW05-F1
#
_entry.id   AF-A0ABD5YW05-F1
#
_cell.length_a   1.000
_cell.length_b   1.000
_cell.length_c   1.000
_cell.angle_alpha   90.00
_cell.angle_beta   90.00
_cell.angle_gamma   90.00
#
_symmetry.space_group_name_H-M   'P 1'
#
loop_
_entity.id
_entity.type
_entity.pdbx_description
1 polymer ?
#
loop_
_entity_poly.entity_id
_entity_poly.type
_entity_poly.pdbx_seq_one_letter_code
_entity_poly.pdbx_strand_id
1 'polypeptide(L)'
;MGETRWKRPWLAMLLGTLLTGFGHLYLRRWWRALGWLLATYATMVLFVPSAATDALISQIMSLKPVSVPIVDVLPLLLVGIASVFDAYVLARMNNQRVLEQQMGIQRCSNCHRPIDPDVSFCQWCANPRDEPSENEIS
;
A
#
# COMPACT_ATOMS: atom_id res chain seq x y z
N MET A 1 24.80 -24.70 -26.99
CA MET A 1 24.30 -23.53 -27.74
C MET A 1 23.01 -23.09 -27.07
N GLY A 2 23.08 -22.17 -26.10
CA GLY A 2 21.92 -21.63 -25.41
C GLY A 2 21.76 -20.18 -25.83
N GLU A 3 20.72 -19.88 -26.60
CA GLU A 3 20.41 -18.52 -27.03
C GLU A 3 20.01 -17.67 -25.81
N THR A 4 20.90 -16.77 -25.37
CA THR A 4 20.54 -15.75 -24.41
C THR A 4 19.62 -14.76 -25.11
N ARG A 5 18.35 -14.72 -24.70
CA ARG A 5 17.36 -13.77 -25.22
C ARG A 5 17.66 -12.41 -24.61
N TRP A 6 18.42 -11.58 -25.32
CA TRP A 6 18.75 -10.20 -24.94
C TRP A 6 17.47 -9.39 -24.71
N LYS A 7 17.03 -9.29 -23.45
CA LYS A 7 15.93 -8.42 -23.06
C LYS A 7 16.45 -6.99 -23.02
N ARG A 8 16.17 -6.28 -24.12
CA ARG A 8 16.52 -4.89 -24.44
C ARG A 8 16.51 -3.97 -23.21
N PRO A 9 17.68 -3.67 -22.62
CA PRO A 9 17.80 -2.83 -21.40
C PRO A 9 17.41 -1.37 -21.67
N TRP A 10 17.38 -0.96 -22.94
CA TRP A 10 16.92 0.35 -23.35
C TRP A 10 15.41 0.56 -23.15
N LEU A 11 14.62 -0.52 -23.19
CA LEU A 11 13.20 -0.47 -22.83
C LEU A 11 13.00 -0.15 -21.35
N ALA A 12 13.92 -0.63 -20.49
CA ALA A 12 13.89 -0.36 -19.04
C ALA A 12 14.30 1.09 -18.73
N MET A 13 15.23 1.67 -19.49
CA MET A 13 15.57 3.09 -19.38
C MET A 13 14.44 4.00 -19.88
N LEU A 14 13.80 3.67 -21.01
CA LEU A 14 12.70 4.46 -21.58
C LEU A 14 11.40 4.35 -20.75
N LEU A 15 11.11 3.16 -20.19
CA LEU A 15 10.11 3.00 -19.11
C LEU A 15 10.57 3.63 -17.77
N GLY A 16 11.85 3.89 -17.58
CA GLY A 16 12.34 4.58 -16.38
C GLY A 16 12.17 6.11 -16.47
N THR A 17 12.26 6.68 -17.68
CA THR A 17 12.24 8.13 -17.90
C THR A 17 10.85 8.69 -18.22
N LEU A 18 10.00 7.97 -18.96
CA LEU A 18 8.61 8.41 -19.19
C LEU A 18 7.71 8.25 -17.95
N LEU A 19 8.19 7.53 -16.94
CA LEU A 19 7.37 6.85 -15.95
C LEU A 19 7.98 6.95 -14.53
N THR A 20 8.67 8.05 -14.20
CA THR A 20 9.04 8.40 -12.80
C THR A 20 7.82 8.49 -11.87
N GLY A 21 6.59 8.44 -12.41
CA GLY A 21 5.33 8.26 -11.67
C GLY A 21 4.61 6.91 -11.83
N PHE A 22 5.05 6.02 -12.73
CA PHE A 22 4.33 4.77 -13.05
C PHE A 22 4.89 3.54 -12.34
N GLY A 23 6.07 3.65 -11.69
CA GLY A 23 6.46 2.73 -10.63
C GLY A 23 5.37 2.62 -9.54
N HIS A 24 4.58 3.68 -9.36
CA HIS A 24 3.39 3.68 -8.50
C HIS A 24 2.13 3.07 -9.12
N LEU A 25 2.03 2.99 -10.46
CA LEU A 25 0.93 2.29 -11.16
C LEU A 25 1.11 0.76 -11.12
N TYR A 26 2.33 0.28 -10.84
CA TYR A 26 2.62 -1.16 -10.77
C TYR A 26 2.31 -1.79 -9.40
N LEU A 27 2.22 -0.99 -8.33
CA LEU A 27 1.63 -1.44 -7.08
C LEU A 27 0.12 -1.20 -7.17
N ARG A 28 -0.63 -2.26 -7.48
CA ARG A 28 -2.10 -2.46 -7.55
C ARG A 28 -2.97 -1.81 -6.45
N ARG A 29 -2.38 -1.00 -5.58
CA ARG A 29 -2.89 -0.28 -4.42
C ARG A 29 -3.59 1.05 -4.78
N TRP A 30 -3.40 1.60 -5.99
CA TRP A 30 -4.10 2.83 -6.42
C TRP A 30 -5.63 2.64 -6.55
N TRP A 31 -6.07 1.42 -6.87
CA TRP A 31 -7.50 1.06 -6.86
C TRP A 31 -8.15 1.21 -5.48
N ARG A 32 -7.40 1.05 -4.38
CA ARG A 32 -7.95 1.31 -3.04
C ARG A 32 -8.10 2.79 -2.77
N ALA A 33 -7.12 3.60 -3.13
CA ALA A 33 -7.22 5.06 -3.02
C ALA A 33 -8.37 5.60 -3.86
N LEU A 34 -8.51 5.12 -5.11
CA LEU A 34 -9.67 5.41 -5.97
C LEU A 34 -10.98 4.92 -5.35
N GLY A 35 -11.00 3.72 -4.76
CA GLY A 35 -12.16 3.17 -4.06
C GLY A 35 -12.58 4.05 -2.88
N TRP A 36 -11.64 4.52 -2.06
CA TRP A 36 -11.91 5.44 -0.96
C TRP A 36 -12.38 6.81 -1.45
N LEU A 37 -11.81 7.32 -2.53
CA LEU A 37 -12.22 8.59 -3.14
C LEU A 37 -13.65 8.48 -3.68
N LEU A 38 -13.96 7.42 -4.41
CA LEU A 38 -15.32 7.14 -4.90
C LEU A 38 -16.30 6.91 -3.75
N ALA A 39 -15.90 6.21 -2.69
CA ALA A 39 -16.74 6.01 -1.50
C ALA A 39 -17.03 7.33 -0.80
N THR A 40 -16.03 8.20 -0.67
CA THR A 40 -16.18 9.54 -0.09
C THR A 40 -17.11 10.40 -0.94
N TYR A 41 -16.91 10.40 -2.26
CA TYR A 41 -17.74 11.11 -3.21
C TYR A 41 -19.19 10.60 -3.21
N ALA A 42 -19.38 9.29 -3.25
CA ALA A 42 -20.70 8.67 -3.17
C ALA A 42 -21.39 8.99 -1.83
N THR A 43 -20.64 8.98 -0.73
CA THR A 43 -21.19 9.34 0.59
C THR A 43 -21.62 10.79 0.64
N MET A 44 -20.82 11.70 0.08
CA MET A 44 -21.19 13.11 -0.06
C MET A 44 -22.46 13.30 -0.88
N VAL A 45 -22.56 12.68 -2.06
CA VAL A 45 -23.70 12.87 -2.98
C VAL A 45 -24.99 12.20 -2.47
N LEU A 46 -24.89 11.05 -1.82
CA LEU A 46 -26.06 10.26 -1.40
C LEU A 46 -26.59 10.61 -0.01
N PHE A 47 -25.71 11.00 0.92
CA PHE A 47 -26.08 11.12 2.34
C PHE A 47 -25.95 12.53 2.91
N VAL A 48 -25.17 13.42 2.28
CA VAL A 48 -24.97 14.79 2.80
C VAL A 48 -25.93 15.75 2.08
N PRO A 49 -26.77 16.52 2.81
CA PRO A 49 -27.63 17.53 2.20
C PRO A 49 -26.81 18.62 1.51
N SER A 50 -27.26 19.09 0.33
CA SER A 50 -26.59 20.17 -0.40
C SER A 50 -26.45 21.46 0.39
N ALA A 51 -27.43 21.77 1.26
CA ALA A 51 -27.37 22.92 2.15
C ALA A 51 -26.19 22.85 3.14
N ALA A 52 -25.87 21.66 3.65
CA ALA A 52 -24.75 21.45 4.56
C ALA A 52 -23.40 21.54 3.81
N THR A 53 -23.32 21.05 2.57
CA THR A 53 -22.11 21.18 1.75
C THR A 53 -21.81 22.63 1.39
N ASP A 54 -22.82 23.41 0.99
CA ASP A 54 -22.65 24.81 0.59
C ASP A 54 -22.24 25.69 1.79
N ALA A 55 -22.85 25.43 2.95
CA ALA A 55 -22.46 26.07 4.21
C ALA A 55 -21.02 25.72 4.60
N LEU A 56 -20.61 24.47 4.44
CA LEU A 56 -19.25 24.03 4.77
C LEU A 56 -18.21 24.67 3.83
N ILE A 57 -18.46 24.66 2.52
CA ILE A 57 -17.56 25.23 1.51
C ILE A 57 -17.39 26.74 1.73
N SER A 58 -18.49 27.47 1.95
CA SER A 58 -18.43 28.92 2.18
C SER A 58 -17.69 29.29 3.47
N GLN A 59 -17.86 28.51 4.54
CA GLN A 59 -17.13 28.69 5.80
C GLN A 59 -15.63 28.43 5.64
N ILE A 60 -15.24 27.34 4.96
CA ILE A 60 -13.84 27.02 4.68
C ILE A 60 -13.19 28.11 3.83
N MET A 61 -13.84 28.52 2.74
CA MET A 61 -13.33 29.58 1.86
C MET A 61 -13.20 30.92 2.59
N SER A 62 -14.08 31.19 3.55
CA SER A 62 -14.06 32.40 4.38
C SER A 62 -13.20 32.26 5.65
N LEU A 63 -12.51 31.13 5.86
CA LEU A 63 -11.75 30.82 7.08
C LEU A 63 -12.57 30.99 8.38
N LYS A 64 -13.89 30.80 8.31
CA LYS A 64 -14.79 30.88 9.46
C LYS A 64 -14.80 29.56 10.24
N PRO A 65 -15.02 29.60 11.57
CA PRO A 65 -15.19 28.40 12.36
C PRO A 65 -16.39 27.60 11.85
N VAL A 66 -16.20 26.30 11.68
CA VAL A 66 -17.23 25.38 11.16
C VAL A 66 -18.38 25.27 12.16
N SER A 67 -19.58 25.64 11.73
CA SER A 67 -20.81 25.67 12.53
C SER A 67 -21.89 24.69 12.03
N VAL A 68 -21.51 23.75 11.17
CA VAL A 68 -22.42 22.73 10.62
C VAL A 68 -22.74 21.67 11.68
N PRO A 69 -24.01 21.26 11.86
CA PRO A 69 -24.36 20.25 12.84
C PRO A 69 -23.66 18.92 12.54
N ILE A 70 -23.15 18.27 13.59
CA ILE A 70 -22.32 17.06 13.48
C ILE A 70 -23.06 15.91 12.79
N VAL A 71 -24.38 15.84 12.96
CA VAL A 71 -25.22 14.79 12.34
C VAL A 71 -25.17 14.83 10.80
N ASP A 72 -25.02 16.01 10.20
CA ASP A 72 -25.01 16.17 8.73
C ASP A 72 -23.66 15.77 8.13
N VAL A 73 -22.57 15.89 8.89
CA VAL A 73 -21.21 15.50 8.46
C VAL A 73 -20.81 14.11 8.96
N LEU A 74 -21.66 13.47 9.77
CA LEU A 74 -21.39 12.16 10.37
C LEU A 74 -21.04 11.07 9.32
N PRO A 75 -21.76 10.94 8.19
CA PRO A 75 -21.43 9.93 7.18
C PRO A 75 -20.03 10.12 6.60
N LEU A 76 -19.65 11.39 6.36
CA LEU A 76 -18.32 11.73 5.84
C LEU A 76 -17.23 11.42 6.87
N LEU A 77 -17.46 11.74 8.14
CA LEU A 77 -16.52 11.43 9.23
C LEU A 77 -16.30 9.93 9.37
N LEU A 78 -17.36 9.12 9.27
CA LEU A 78 -17.24 7.65 9.32
C LEU A 78 -16.37 7.12 8.18
N VAL A 79 -16.58 7.59 6.95
CA VAL A 79 -15.74 7.20 5.80
C VAL A 79 -14.30 7.66 5.98
N GLY A 80 -14.08 8.88 6.48
CA GLY A 80 -12.75 9.40 6.78
C GLY A 80 -12.01 8.54 7.81
N ILE A 81 -12.66 8.21 8.93
CA ILE A 81 -12.09 7.35 9.98
C ILE A 81 -11.78 5.96 9.40
N ALA A 82 -12.69 5.36 8.64
CA ALA A 82 -12.49 4.07 8.01
C ALA A 82 -11.31 4.08 7.03
N SER A 83 -11.16 5.16 6.24
CA SER A 83 -10.03 5.37 5.34
C SER A 83 -8.71 5.50 6.08
N VAL A 84 -8.68 6.25 7.19
CA VAL A 84 -7.47 6.38 8.02
C VAL A 84 -7.11 5.05 8.67
N PHE A 85 -8.09 4.31 9.16
CA PHE A 85 -7.89 2.99 9.75
C PHE A 85 -7.30 2.00 8.73
N ASP A 86 -7.83 1.98 7.51
CA ASP A 86 -7.29 1.17 6.43
C ASP A 86 -5.83 1.53 6.10
N ALA A 87 -5.54 2.84 5.97
CA ALA A 87 -4.18 3.32 5.73
C ALA A 87 -3.23 2.93 6.88
N TYR A 88 -3.69 3.00 8.13
CA TYR A 88 -2.93 2.60 9.31
C TYR A 88 -2.62 1.10 9.32
N VAL A 89 -3.61 0.24 9.08
CA VAL A 89 -3.41 -1.23 8.98
C VAL A 89 -2.41 -1.54 7.88
N LEU A 90 -2.56 -0.87 6.73
CA LEU A 90 -1.70 -1.06 5.57
C LEU A 90 -0.25 -0.64 5.83
N ALA A 91 -0.07 0.50 6.50
CA ALA A 91 1.24 0.99 6.92
C ALA A 91 1.88 0.03 7.92
N ARG A 92 1.12 -0.44 8.92
CA ARG A 92 1.59 -1.41 9.91
C ARG A 92 2.06 -2.71 9.26
N MET A 93 1.28 -3.27 8.33
CA MET A 93 1.66 -4.47 7.58
C MET A 93 2.93 -4.26 6.73
N ASN A 94 3.07 -3.08 6.11
CA ASN A 94 4.24 -2.76 5.31
C ASN A 94 5.49 -2.64 6.18
N ASN A 95 5.39 -1.93 7.31
CA ASN A 95 6.51 -1.73 8.23
C ASN A 95 7.00 -3.06 8.81
N GLN A 96 6.10 -3.99 9.11
CA GLN A 96 6.49 -5.34 9.54
C GLN A 96 7.31 -6.07 8.48
N ARG A 97 6.91 -6.01 7.19
CA ARG A 97 7.69 -6.64 6.12
C ARG A 97 9.05 -6.01 5.91
N VAL A 98 9.13 -4.69 5.99
CA VAL A 98 10.42 -3.96 5.90
C VAL A 98 11.33 -4.35 7.07
N LEU A 99 10.78 -4.46 8.28
CA LEU A 99 11.55 -4.92 9.45
C LEU A 99 12.01 -6.37 9.29
N GLU A 100 11.14 -7.28 8.83
CA GLU A 100 11.50 -8.67 8.53
C GLU A 100 12.67 -8.72 7.53
N GLN A 101 12.60 -7.93 6.45
CA GLN A 101 13.67 -7.85 5.45
C GLN A 101 14.99 -7.29 6.01
N GLN A 102 14.93 -6.24 6.82
CA GLN A 102 16.12 -5.65 7.45
C GLN A 102 16.81 -6.62 8.41
N MET A 103 16.04 -7.46 9.10
CA MET A 103 16.56 -8.50 10.00
C MET A 103 16.86 -9.81 9.27
N GLY A 104 16.79 -9.86 7.93
CA GLY A 104 17.06 -11.08 7.17
C GLY A 104 16.05 -12.21 7.37
N ILE A 105 14.90 -11.93 8.01
CA ILE A 105 13.85 -12.93 8.28
C ILE A 105 13.15 -13.29 6.97
N GLN A 106 13.34 -14.53 6.54
CA GLN A 106 12.68 -15.11 5.37
C GLN A 106 11.47 -15.96 5.80
N ARG A 107 10.50 -16.16 4.92
CA ARG A 107 9.37 -17.09 5.18
C ARG A 107 9.61 -18.42 4.49
N CYS A 108 9.36 -19.52 5.20
CA CYS A 108 9.51 -20.87 4.67
C CYS A 108 8.55 -21.12 3.50
N SER A 109 9.02 -21.66 2.37
CA SER A 109 8.19 -22.04 1.22
C SER A 109 7.21 -23.18 1.52
N ASN A 110 7.55 -24.05 2.49
CA ASN A 110 6.72 -25.17 2.88
C ASN A 110 5.63 -24.75 3.89
N CYS A 111 6.03 -24.22 5.06
CA CYS A 111 5.08 -23.91 6.15
C CYS A 111 4.71 -22.42 6.30
N HIS A 112 5.28 -21.52 5.49
CA HIS A 112 4.97 -20.08 5.44
C HIS A 112 5.18 -19.28 6.74
N ARG A 113 5.89 -19.85 7.72
CA ARG A 113 6.26 -19.17 8.97
C ARG A 113 7.58 -18.41 8.81
N PRO A 114 7.79 -17.32 9.58
CA PRO A 114 9.08 -16.62 9.61
C PRO A 114 10.17 -17.55 10.16
N ILE A 115 11.30 -17.58 9.48
CA ILE A 115 12.51 -18.33 9.83
C ILE A 115 13.52 -17.33 10.39
N ASP A 116 14.13 -17.69 11.51
CA ASP A 116 15.23 -16.93 12.10
C ASP A 116 16.44 -16.94 11.14
N PRO A 117 17.10 -15.79 10.88
CA PRO A 117 18.28 -15.74 10.02
C PRO A 117 19.41 -16.70 10.45
N ASP A 118 19.53 -17.01 11.74
CA ASP A 118 20.70 -17.71 12.28
C ASP A 118 20.62 -19.25 12.18
N VAL A 119 19.50 -19.82 11.72
CA VAL A 119 19.27 -21.29 11.70
C VAL A 119 19.22 -21.90 10.30
N SER A 120 20.15 -22.79 9.93
CA SER A 120 20.24 -23.38 8.56
C SER A 120 19.01 -24.19 8.09
N PHE A 121 18.07 -24.49 8.98
CA PHE A 121 16.83 -25.21 8.69
C PHE A 121 15.62 -24.46 9.25
N CYS A 122 14.43 -24.72 8.71
CA CYS A 122 13.21 -24.15 9.25
C CYS A 122 12.90 -24.72 10.65
N GLN A 123 12.98 -23.87 11.69
CA GLN A 123 12.69 -24.27 13.08
C GLN A 123 11.26 -24.80 13.33
N TRP A 124 10.33 -24.60 12.39
CA TRP A 124 8.92 -24.98 12.56
C TRP A 124 8.56 -26.32 11.92
N CYS A 125 9.16 -26.66 10.78
CA CYS A 125 8.84 -27.87 10.02
C CYS A 125 10.06 -28.69 9.63
N ALA A 126 11.25 -28.30 10.09
CA ALA A 126 12.54 -28.92 9.79
C ALA A 126 12.91 -28.99 8.29
N ASN A 127 12.24 -28.21 7.42
CA ASN A 127 12.62 -28.14 6.01
C ASN A 127 13.99 -27.48 5.85
N PRO A 128 14.91 -28.02 5.02
CA PRO A 128 16.18 -27.37 4.70
C PRO A 128 15.97 -25.99 4.09
N ARG A 129 16.92 -25.06 4.29
CA ARG A 129 16.95 -23.82 3.51
C ARG A 129 17.68 -24.03 2.19
N ASP A 130 17.19 -23.36 1.16
CA ASP A 130 17.89 -23.22 -0.10
C ASP A 130 19.03 -22.21 0.14
N GLU A 131 20.25 -22.69 0.41
CA GLU A 131 21.42 -21.81 0.54
C GLU A 131 21.79 -21.23 -0.84
N PRO A 132 22.09 -19.93 -0.95
CA PRO A 132 22.60 -19.38 -2.20
C PRO A 132 23.95 -20.05 -2.50
N SER A 133 24.03 -20.75 -3.62
CA SER A 133 25.22 -21.52 -4.01
C SER A 133 26.46 -20.62 -4.02
N GLU A 134 27.49 -21.00 -3.27
CA GLU A 134 28.80 -20.36 -3.10
C GLU A 134 29.60 -20.17 -4.42
N ASN A 135 29.03 -20.53 -5.57
CA ASN A 135 29.66 -20.50 -6.90
C ASN A 135 29.49 -19.18 -7.68
N GLU A 136 28.96 -18.10 -7.07
CA GLU A 136 28.71 -16.81 -7.75
C GLU A 136 29.69 -15.68 -7.35
N ILE A 137 30.70 -15.97 -6.52
CA ILE A 137 31.67 -14.98 -6.01
C ILE A 137 33.10 -15.20 -6.56
N SER A 138 33.36 -16.30 -7.28
CA SER A 138 34.70 -16.60 -7.81
C SER A 138 34.92 -16.23 -9.27
#